data_AF-A0A6C0DSM9-F1
#
_entry.id   AF-A0A6C0DSM9-F1
#
_cell.length_a   1.000
_cell.length_b   1.000
_cell.length_c   1.000
_cell.angle_alpha   90.00
_cell.angle_beta   90.00
_cell.angle_gamma   90.00
#
_symmetry.space_group_name_H-M   'P 1'
#
loop_
_entity.id
_entity.type
_entity.pdbx_description
1 polymer ?
#
loop_
_entity_poly.entity_id
_entity_poly.type
_entity_poly.pdbx_seq_one_letter_code
_entity_poly.pdbx_strand_id
1 'polypeptide(L)'
;MDSGSDTGPEIRITEAAPGDKRERENNPLECGTFSIGIYYGGIKRAKRKIGPKVRRRKNKTVPPQPQPPPPPSPEQQANRVAFYCRTLQNVNPLVARERYIMRVYAKPKPFTLIVPTAPLEILYLYPYRNTVLNDEYIAHMHIQYFRGKHTDWCMKFADMQGNRSNPFPKTQFEFKVPGPNPFLMTADIVKEAQRLFEQNQVWRWSMKNLLRLWLLRKALRRRIGEDTDMETLAPIPPEEQCRVVCMQTRSLYVFSGSALLKSMKSNIECQVAGIPEVKAPKNPFTNLPFSYGQMLELYNQLMLWCAKKGRPFPTSMSLYREASFRPYLMVKLHHNYLQYKATVTGFMDDDVRGTVFLENLDTILESYSDRMSNYNENIMSTQRFAAWLKKDPTHYLIRAWRRIVADYWYYEQTGHLAREHWQSEQSIVHDIDVLLKASEQILRRNLGP
;
A
#
# COMPACT_ATOMS: atom_id res chain seq x y z
N MET A 1 -22.91 -53.57 37.80
CA MET A 1 -22.12 -52.39 38.17
C MET A 1 -21.95 -51.60 36.88
N ASP A 2 -22.95 -50.81 36.49
CA ASP A 2 -23.22 -49.47 37.02
C ASP A 2 -21.97 -48.59 36.94
N SER A 3 -21.96 -47.37 36.46
CA SER A 3 -22.90 -46.48 35.75
C SER A 3 -22.08 -45.20 35.59
N GLY A 4 -22.20 -44.47 34.48
CA GLY A 4 -21.40 -43.25 34.31
C GLY A 4 -21.48 -42.65 32.93
N SER A 5 -22.70 -42.46 32.42
CA SER A 5 -22.97 -41.63 31.26
C SER A 5 -22.92 -40.16 31.68
N ASP A 6 -21.84 -39.47 31.32
CA ASP A 6 -21.68 -38.03 31.54
C ASP A 6 -22.36 -37.29 30.38
N THR A 7 -23.57 -36.77 30.64
CA THR A 7 -24.38 -35.98 29.72
C THR A 7 -23.87 -34.55 29.68
N GLY A 8 -23.14 -34.21 28.62
CA GLY A 8 -22.78 -32.83 28.30
C GLY A 8 -24.01 -31.97 27.97
N PRO A 9 -23.95 -30.65 28.20
CA PRO A 9 -25.11 -29.76 28.07
C PRO A 9 -25.58 -29.62 26.61
N GLU A 10 -26.83 -30.04 26.39
CA GLU A 10 -27.57 -29.89 25.14
C GLU A 10 -27.93 -28.42 24.91
N ILE A 11 -27.27 -27.78 23.93
CA ILE A 11 -27.59 -26.42 23.48
C ILE A 11 -28.81 -26.51 22.56
N ARG A 12 -30.00 -26.26 23.11
CA ARG A 12 -31.22 -26.06 22.32
C ARG A 12 -31.22 -24.68 21.68
N ILE A 13 -31.15 -24.63 20.36
CA ILE A 13 -31.43 -23.44 19.56
C ILE A 13 -32.94 -23.44 19.30
N THR A 14 -33.66 -22.53 19.95
CA THR A 14 -35.07 -22.26 19.63
C THR A 14 -35.13 -21.32 18.43
N GLU A 15 -35.77 -21.80 17.35
CA GLU A 15 -36.13 -20.97 16.20
C GLU A 15 -37.17 -19.94 16.62
N ALA A 16 -36.86 -18.65 16.43
CA ALA A 16 -37.83 -17.59 16.57
C ALA A 16 -38.67 -17.50 15.28
N ALA A 17 -39.98 -17.63 15.44
CA ALA A 17 -40.98 -17.51 14.38
C ALA A 17 -40.86 -16.19 13.59
N PRO A 18 -41.22 -16.16 12.30
CA PRO A 18 -41.24 -14.94 11.51
C PRO A 18 -42.40 -14.06 11.97
N GLY A 19 -42.05 -13.03 12.75
CA GLY A 19 -42.98 -11.97 13.14
C GLY A 19 -43.33 -11.07 11.96
N ASP A 20 -44.60 -11.16 11.60
CA ASP A 20 -45.35 -10.32 10.66
C ASP A 20 -45.19 -8.82 10.99
N LYS A 21 -44.78 -8.01 10.01
CA LYS A 21 -44.88 -6.53 10.08
C LYS A 21 -45.15 -5.95 8.69
N ARG A 22 -46.45 -5.94 8.35
CA ARG A 22 -47.06 -4.83 7.60
C ARG A 22 -47.04 -3.57 8.46
N GLU A 23 -47.13 -2.43 7.78
CA GLU A 23 -47.30 -1.05 8.28
C GLU A 23 -46.02 -0.33 8.75
N ARG A 24 -45.46 0.45 7.81
CA ARG A 24 -45.02 1.84 8.02
C ARG A 24 -44.67 2.47 6.67
N GLU A 25 -45.71 2.92 5.97
CA GLU A 25 -45.59 4.01 4.99
C GLU A 25 -45.66 5.36 5.71
N ASN A 26 -45.11 6.39 5.07
CA ASN A 26 -45.20 7.82 5.36
C ASN A 26 -44.17 8.43 6.33
N ASN A 27 -42.94 8.64 5.84
CA ASN A 27 -42.24 9.93 5.96
C ASN A 27 -41.00 10.00 5.05
N PRO A 28 -41.06 10.60 3.84
CA PRO A 28 -39.89 10.85 3.03
C PRO A 28 -39.49 12.31 3.22
N LEU A 29 -38.64 12.62 4.21
CA LEU A 29 -37.79 13.83 4.33
C LEU A 29 -37.31 14.04 5.78
N GLU A 30 -36.58 13.06 6.34
CA GLU A 30 -35.60 13.36 7.38
C GLU A 30 -34.27 12.77 6.93
N CYS A 31 -33.42 13.62 6.36
CA CYS A 31 -32.05 13.28 5.99
C CYS A 31 -31.25 13.15 7.30
N GLY A 32 -31.31 11.98 7.92
CA GLY A 32 -30.46 11.64 9.04
C GLY A 32 -28.99 11.71 8.61
N THR A 33 -28.22 12.58 9.26
CA THR A 33 -26.76 12.55 9.20
C THR A 33 -26.27 11.22 9.76
N PHE A 34 -25.98 10.26 8.87
CA PHE A 34 -25.33 9.02 9.27
C PHE A 34 -23.82 9.26 9.41
N SER A 35 -23.37 9.45 10.65
CA SER A 35 -21.96 9.34 10.99
C SER A 35 -21.56 7.86 10.95
N ILE A 36 -20.70 7.48 10.01
CA ILE A 36 -20.03 6.17 10.02
C ILE A 36 -18.96 6.24 11.13
N GLY A 37 -19.31 5.77 12.31
CA GLY A 37 -18.33 5.43 13.35
C GLY A 37 -17.59 4.17 12.95
N ILE A 38 -16.28 4.26 12.77
CA ILE A 38 -15.39 3.10 12.67
C ILE A 38 -15.35 2.47 14.06
N TYR A 39 -16.04 1.34 14.22
CA TYR A 39 -15.96 0.52 15.44
C TYR A 39 -14.60 -0.16 15.50
N TYR A 40 -13.67 0.41 16.26
CA TYR A 40 -12.55 -0.36 16.78
C TYR A 40 -13.08 -1.27 17.88
N GLY A 41 -12.82 -2.58 17.77
CA GLY A 41 -13.11 -3.55 18.82
C GLY A 41 -12.41 -3.14 20.11
N GLY A 42 -13.15 -2.47 21.00
CA GLY A 42 -12.66 -2.06 22.30
C GLY A 42 -12.52 -3.26 23.23
N ILE A 43 -11.32 -3.45 23.75
CA ILE A 43 -11.04 -4.28 24.92
C ILE A 43 -11.99 -3.86 26.05
N LYS A 44 -12.80 -4.79 26.56
CA LYS A 44 -13.76 -4.53 27.65
C LYS A 44 -12.99 -4.14 28.92
N ARG A 45 -12.86 -2.84 29.21
CA ARG A 45 -12.53 -2.35 30.55
C ARG A 45 -13.80 -2.33 31.41
N ALA A 46 -13.72 -2.92 32.60
CA ALA A 46 -14.79 -2.97 33.58
C ALA A 46 -15.33 -1.56 33.88
N LYS A 47 -16.65 -1.37 33.71
CA LYS A 47 -17.33 -0.11 34.01
C LYS A 47 -17.47 0.04 35.53
N ARG A 48 -16.76 1.00 36.13
CA ARG A 48 -17.09 1.53 37.46
C ARG A 48 -18.45 2.23 37.39
N LYS A 49 -19.36 1.88 38.31
CA LYS A 49 -20.66 2.56 38.49
C LYS A 49 -20.39 4.01 38.94
N ILE A 50 -20.76 4.98 38.11
CA ILE A 50 -20.82 6.40 38.48
C ILE A 50 -22.30 6.73 38.69
N GLY A 51 -22.64 7.20 39.90
CA GLY A 51 -24.00 7.55 40.29
C GLY A 51 -24.58 8.76 39.54
N PRO A 52 -25.89 9.03 39.72
CA PRO A 52 -26.63 9.99 38.92
C PRO A 52 -26.18 11.43 39.22
N LYS A 53 -25.72 12.15 38.18
CA LYS A 53 -25.42 13.59 38.26
C LYS A 53 -26.71 14.41 38.12
N VAL A 54 -27.04 15.12 39.19
CA VAL A 54 -28.07 16.17 39.27
C VAL A 54 -27.77 17.27 38.25
N ARG A 55 -28.72 17.53 37.33
CA ARG A 55 -28.66 18.66 36.37
C ARG A 55 -29.04 19.96 37.07
N ARG A 56 -28.05 20.78 37.45
CA ARG A 56 -28.26 22.22 37.71
C ARG A 56 -28.12 22.99 36.39
N ARG A 57 -29.23 23.54 35.89
CA ARG A 57 -29.22 24.56 34.83
C ARG A 57 -28.65 25.86 35.42
N LYS A 58 -27.47 26.28 34.94
CA LYS A 58 -26.99 27.67 35.07
C LYS A 58 -26.93 28.25 33.67
N ASN A 59 -27.67 29.34 33.45
CA ASN A 59 -27.55 30.18 32.25
C ASN A 59 -26.11 30.68 32.17
N LYS A 60 -25.38 30.25 31.13
CA LYS A 60 -23.99 30.62 30.90
C LYS A 60 -23.96 31.60 29.73
N THR A 61 -23.71 32.86 30.05
CA THR A 61 -23.36 33.91 29.10
C THR A 61 -22.17 33.43 28.26
N VAL A 62 -22.31 33.41 26.94
CA VAL A 62 -21.26 32.97 26.01
C VAL A 62 -20.19 34.06 25.96
N PRO A 63 -18.93 33.80 26.37
CA PRO A 63 -17.87 34.78 26.21
C PRO A 63 -17.53 34.94 24.72
N PRO A 64 -17.12 36.16 24.29
CA PRO A 64 -16.78 36.44 22.90
C PRO A 64 -15.66 35.50 22.42
N GLN A 65 -15.78 35.04 21.18
CA GLN A 65 -14.78 34.15 20.58
C GLN A 65 -13.41 34.84 20.57
N PRO A 66 -12.34 34.15 21.02
CA PRO A 66 -10.99 34.69 20.97
C PRO A 66 -10.60 34.95 19.52
N GLN A 67 -10.08 36.14 19.25
CA GLN A 67 -9.58 36.50 17.93
C GLN A 67 -8.47 35.52 17.50
N PRO A 68 -8.42 35.14 16.21
CA PRO A 68 -7.37 34.27 15.70
C PRO A 68 -6.00 34.92 15.96
N PRO A 69 -5.00 34.14 16.39
CA PRO A 69 -3.68 34.68 16.69
C PRO A 69 -3.07 35.33 15.44
N PRO A 70 -2.27 36.39 15.61
CA PRO A 70 -1.58 37.04 14.51
C PRO A 70 -0.65 36.05 13.81
N PRO A 71 -0.44 36.20 12.49
CA PRO A 71 0.46 35.35 11.74
C PRO A 71 1.87 35.41 12.35
N PRO A 72 2.60 34.28 12.40
CA PRO A 72 3.92 34.22 13.03
C PRO A 72 4.90 35.13 12.31
N SER A 73 5.79 35.76 13.09
CA SER A 73 6.83 36.63 12.53
C SER A 73 7.75 35.85 11.57
N PRO A 74 8.43 36.52 10.61
CA PRO A 74 9.37 35.86 9.69
C PRO A 74 10.42 35.00 10.42
N GLU A 75 10.86 35.46 11.59
CA GLU A 75 11.83 34.78 12.44
C GLU A 75 11.25 33.52 13.10
N GLN A 76 9.99 33.57 13.53
CA GLN A 76 9.26 32.39 14.04
C GLN A 76 8.99 31.37 12.93
N GLN A 77 8.77 31.83 11.69
CA GLN A 77 8.65 30.96 10.53
C GLN A 77 9.98 30.28 10.21
N ALA A 78 11.10 31.02 10.22
CA ALA A 78 12.44 30.47 10.02
C ALA A 78 12.81 29.42 11.08
N ASN A 79 12.50 29.69 12.36
CA ASN A 79 12.76 28.75 13.46
C ASN A 79 11.89 27.48 13.36
N ARG A 80 10.63 27.60 12.89
CA ARG A 80 9.79 26.44 12.59
C ARG A 80 10.35 25.60 11.44
N VAL A 81 10.91 26.23 10.41
CA VAL A 81 11.57 25.53 9.29
C VAL A 81 12.79 24.78 9.77
N ALA A 82 13.66 25.42 10.56
CA ALA A 82 14.86 24.80 11.11
C ALA A 82 14.53 23.58 12.01
N PHE A 83 13.49 23.69 12.85
CA PHE A 83 13.00 22.59 13.69
C PHE A 83 12.46 21.41 12.86
N TYR A 84 11.71 21.69 11.79
CA TYR A 84 11.21 20.65 10.88
C TYR A 84 12.33 19.98 10.08
N CYS A 85 13.33 20.74 9.63
CA CYS A 85 14.50 20.18 8.94
C CYS A 85 15.31 19.25 9.85
N ARG A 86 15.48 19.58 11.15
CA ARG A 86 16.12 18.69 12.13
C ARG A 86 15.34 17.40 12.38
N THR A 87 14.01 17.47 12.43
CA THR A 87 13.15 16.28 12.61
C THR A 87 13.07 15.39 11.36
N LEU A 88 13.54 15.86 10.21
CA LEU A 88 13.54 15.15 8.93
C LEU A 88 14.93 14.62 8.52
N GLN A 89 15.97 14.78 9.35
CA GLN A 89 17.34 14.31 9.06
C GLN A 89 17.46 12.78 8.86
N ASN A 90 16.51 12.00 9.39
CA ASN A 90 16.47 10.54 9.23
C ASN A 90 15.47 10.06 8.16
N VAL A 91 14.88 10.98 7.39
CA VAL A 91 13.93 10.67 6.32
C VAL A 91 14.55 11.12 4.99
N ASN A 92 14.42 10.29 3.96
CA ASN A 92 14.92 10.59 2.61
C ASN A 92 14.58 12.05 2.22
N PRO A 93 15.58 12.92 1.94
CA PRO A 93 15.40 14.36 1.78
C PRO A 93 14.46 14.74 0.64
N LEU A 94 14.27 13.86 -0.35
CA LEU A 94 13.31 14.05 -1.44
C LEU A 94 11.85 13.95 -0.95
N VAL A 95 11.55 13.04 -0.03
CA VAL A 95 10.20 12.81 0.52
C VAL A 95 9.80 13.90 1.54
N ALA A 96 10.79 14.41 2.28
CA ALA A 96 10.63 15.51 3.22
C ALA A 96 10.26 16.83 2.51
N ARG A 97 10.93 17.12 1.39
CA ARG A 97 10.72 18.34 0.59
C ARG A 97 9.33 18.36 -0.07
N GLU A 98 8.89 17.25 -0.66
CA GLU A 98 7.56 17.16 -1.29
C GLU A 98 6.41 17.33 -0.29
N ARG A 99 6.52 16.76 0.92
CA ARG A 99 5.49 16.90 1.96
C ARG A 99 5.41 18.32 2.53
N TYR A 100 6.52 19.04 2.61
CA TYR A 100 6.55 20.43 3.07
C TYR A 100 5.95 21.38 2.02
N ILE A 101 6.32 21.23 0.74
CA ILE A 101 5.78 22.02 -0.37
C ILE A 101 4.25 21.86 -0.45
N MET A 102 3.74 20.63 -0.31
CA MET A 102 2.30 20.33 -0.31
C MET A 102 1.55 20.90 0.91
N ARG A 103 2.22 21.14 2.05
CA ARG A 103 1.57 21.63 3.28
C ARG A 103 1.64 23.15 3.45
N VAL A 104 2.70 23.80 2.98
CA VAL A 104 2.93 25.24 3.17
C VAL A 104 2.33 26.08 2.03
N TYR A 105 2.34 25.58 0.80
CA TYR A 105 1.95 26.38 -0.37
C TYR A 105 0.54 26.08 -0.92
N ALA A 106 -0.18 25.13 -0.33
CA ALA A 106 -1.51 24.70 -0.81
C ALA A 106 -2.70 25.56 -0.32
N LYS A 107 -2.49 26.79 0.16
CA LYS A 107 -3.61 27.69 0.51
C LYS A 107 -3.41 29.12 0.00
N PRO A 108 -3.48 29.38 -1.31
CA PRO A 108 -3.87 30.70 -1.78
C PRO A 108 -5.35 30.93 -1.42
N LYS A 109 -5.66 32.07 -0.80
CA LYS A 109 -7.06 32.54 -0.73
C LYS A 109 -7.45 32.99 -2.14
N PRO A 110 -8.51 32.44 -2.74
CA PRO A 110 -8.95 32.87 -4.07
C PRO A 110 -9.49 34.31 -3.99
N PHE A 111 -9.23 35.11 -5.02
CA PHE A 111 -10.05 36.27 -5.32
C PHE A 111 -10.59 36.13 -6.73
N THR A 112 -11.87 36.45 -6.90
CA THR A 112 -12.62 36.25 -8.13
C THR A 112 -12.58 37.54 -8.94
N LEU A 113 -12.16 37.47 -10.21
CA LEU A 113 -12.30 38.58 -11.14
C LEU A 113 -13.23 38.12 -12.26
N ILE A 114 -14.42 38.72 -12.32
CA ILE A 114 -15.44 38.43 -13.33
C ILE A 114 -15.22 39.42 -14.47
N VAL A 115 -14.82 38.93 -15.64
CA VAL A 115 -14.79 39.74 -16.87
C VAL A 115 -15.99 39.34 -17.72
N PRO A 116 -16.92 40.24 -18.05
CA PRO A 116 -18.06 39.91 -18.88
C PRO A 116 -17.60 39.77 -20.34
N THR A 117 -17.49 38.54 -20.83
CA THR A 117 -17.49 38.23 -22.27
C THR A 117 -18.91 37.83 -22.71
N ALA A 118 -19.11 37.64 -24.02
CA ALA A 118 -20.39 37.49 -24.72
C ALA A 118 -21.47 36.64 -23.99
N PRO A 119 -22.77 36.86 -24.29
CA PRO A 119 -23.86 36.15 -23.60
C PRO A 119 -23.70 34.63 -23.73
N LEU A 120 -23.67 33.94 -22.58
CA LEU A 120 -23.48 32.48 -22.35
C LEU A 120 -22.06 32.00 -22.07
N GLU A 121 -21.09 32.89 -21.91
CA GLU A 121 -19.73 32.52 -21.48
C GLU A 121 -19.44 33.05 -20.07
N ILE A 122 -19.00 32.16 -19.18
CA ILE A 122 -18.42 32.55 -17.88
C ILE A 122 -16.95 32.14 -17.92
N LEU A 123 -16.07 33.14 -17.91
CA LEU A 123 -14.63 32.98 -17.86
C LEU A 123 -14.16 33.11 -16.40
N TYR A 124 -13.66 32.03 -15.81
CA TYR A 124 -12.95 32.11 -14.52
C TYR A 124 -11.46 32.11 -14.77
N LEU A 125 -10.73 33.07 -14.22
CA LEU A 125 -9.26 33.10 -14.29
C LEU A 125 -8.69 32.58 -12.96
N TYR A 126 -8.09 31.39 -12.99
CA TYR A 126 -7.28 30.86 -11.89
C TYR A 126 -5.81 31.10 -12.20
N PRO A 127 -5.10 31.96 -11.45
CA PRO A 127 -3.66 32.02 -11.58
C PRO A 127 -3.07 30.69 -11.11
N TYR A 128 -2.43 29.96 -12.02
CA TYR A 128 -1.64 28.77 -11.74
C TYR A 128 -0.16 29.13 -11.97
N ARG A 129 0.56 29.44 -10.90
CA ARG A 129 2.02 29.59 -11.00
C ARG A 129 2.64 28.21 -11.08
N ASN A 130 3.22 27.89 -12.23
CA ASN A 130 4.09 26.73 -12.38
C ASN A 130 5.43 27.06 -11.71
N THR A 131 5.72 26.41 -10.59
CA THR A 131 6.82 26.79 -9.68
C THR A 131 8.22 26.54 -10.26
N VAL A 132 8.34 25.89 -11.42
CA VAL A 132 9.63 25.54 -12.03
C VAL A 132 10.09 26.58 -13.06
N LEU A 133 9.18 27.29 -13.73
CA LEU A 133 9.50 28.15 -14.88
C LEU A 133 9.27 29.65 -14.63
N ASN A 134 8.78 30.06 -13.46
CA ASN A 134 8.40 31.45 -13.15
C ASN A 134 7.35 32.08 -14.10
N ASP A 135 6.82 31.33 -15.06
CA ASP A 135 5.73 31.77 -15.91
C ASP A 135 4.39 31.74 -15.18
N GLU A 136 3.64 32.85 -15.28
CA GLU A 136 2.27 32.93 -14.80
C GLU A 136 1.34 32.31 -15.84
N TYR A 137 0.92 31.07 -15.59
CA TYR A 137 -0.18 30.47 -16.35
C TYR A 137 -1.49 30.91 -15.72
N ILE A 138 -2.48 31.25 -16.55
CA ILE A 138 -3.85 31.44 -16.09
C ILE A 138 -4.65 30.24 -16.57
N ALA A 139 -5.01 29.36 -15.63
CA ALA A 139 -5.98 28.31 -15.89
C ALA A 139 -7.35 28.99 -16.01
N HIS A 140 -7.97 28.94 -17.19
CA HIS A 140 -9.31 29.47 -17.36
C HIS A 140 -10.34 28.34 -17.30
N MET A 141 -11.39 28.49 -16.50
CA MET A 141 -12.54 27.60 -16.58
C MET A 141 -13.48 28.16 -17.64
N HIS A 142 -13.61 27.45 -18.75
CA HIS A 142 -14.49 27.79 -19.86
C HIS A 142 -15.75 26.93 -19.79
N ILE A 143 -16.89 27.54 -19.46
CA ILE A 143 -18.18 26.86 -19.48
C ILE A 143 -18.85 27.15 -20.82
N GLN A 144 -18.73 26.22 -21.76
CA GLN A 144 -19.40 26.31 -23.07
C GLN A 144 -20.59 25.37 -23.10
N TYR A 145 -21.79 25.91 -23.31
CA TYR A 145 -23.00 25.11 -23.45
C TYR A 145 -23.07 24.52 -24.86
N PHE A 146 -22.63 23.27 -25.04
CA PHE A 146 -22.77 22.57 -26.32
C PHE A 146 -24.10 21.80 -26.36
N ARG A 147 -24.97 22.14 -27.32
CA ARG A 147 -26.15 21.32 -27.63
C ARG A 147 -25.67 20.00 -28.25
N GLY A 148 -25.62 18.94 -27.43
CA GLY A 148 -25.42 17.57 -27.90
C GLY A 148 -24.54 16.75 -26.96
N LYS A 149 -25.19 15.88 -26.15
CA LYS A 149 -24.64 14.95 -25.14
C LYS A 149 -24.14 15.62 -23.84
N HIS A 150 -24.85 15.32 -22.75
CA HIS A 150 -24.68 15.87 -21.39
C HIS A 150 -23.34 15.57 -20.67
N THR A 151 -22.32 15.02 -21.35
CA THR A 151 -21.17 14.39 -20.69
C THR A 151 -19.81 15.07 -20.86
N ASP A 152 -19.62 15.99 -21.80
CA ASP A 152 -18.27 16.51 -22.06
C ASP A 152 -18.11 17.94 -21.55
N TRP A 153 -17.57 18.05 -20.34
CA TRP A 153 -17.05 19.30 -19.80
C TRP A 153 -15.54 19.31 -20.08
N CYS A 154 -15.09 20.15 -21.01
CA CYS A 154 -13.67 20.27 -21.34
C CYS A 154 -13.03 21.46 -20.62
N MET A 155 -12.05 21.19 -19.76
CA MET A 155 -11.06 22.21 -19.35
C MET A 155 -10.03 22.33 -20.46
N LYS A 156 -9.89 23.52 -21.07
CA LYS A 156 -8.79 23.83 -21.99
C LYS A 156 -7.75 24.68 -21.27
N PHE A 157 -6.49 24.31 -21.37
CA PHE A 157 -5.36 25.15 -20.96
C PHE A 157 -4.89 25.90 -22.21
N ALA A 158 -4.85 27.24 -22.18
CA ALA A 158 -4.29 28.04 -23.26
C ALA A 158 -3.09 28.80 -22.73
N ASP A 159 -2.00 28.76 -23.48
CA ASP A 159 -0.82 29.57 -23.23
C ASP A 159 -1.08 31.01 -23.70
N MET A 160 -1.00 31.98 -22.79
CA MET A 160 -1.31 33.39 -23.06
C MET A 160 -0.11 34.15 -23.64
N GLN A 161 1.05 33.50 -23.84
CA GLN A 161 2.24 34.20 -24.35
C GLN A 161 2.19 34.54 -25.85
N GLY A 162 1.25 33.98 -26.64
CA GLY A 162 1.32 34.02 -28.11
C GLY A 162 0.60 35.15 -28.86
N ASN A 163 -0.54 35.68 -28.40
CA ASN A 163 -1.20 36.82 -29.08
C ASN A 163 -2.28 37.48 -28.22
N ARG A 164 -2.02 38.66 -27.68
CA ARG A 164 -2.93 39.38 -26.76
C ARG A 164 -4.17 39.98 -27.44
N SER A 165 -4.21 40.04 -28.77
CA SER A 165 -5.26 40.78 -29.49
C SER A 165 -6.49 39.95 -29.84
N ASN A 166 -6.39 38.62 -30.01
CA ASN A 166 -7.57 37.77 -30.25
C ASN A 166 -7.24 36.27 -30.12
N PRO A 167 -7.37 35.64 -28.93
CA PRO A 167 -7.05 34.23 -28.75
C PRO A 167 -8.09 33.26 -29.36
N PHE A 168 -9.26 33.75 -29.82
CA PHE A 168 -10.28 32.92 -30.46
C PHE A 168 -10.91 33.64 -31.67
N PRO A 169 -10.80 33.10 -32.90
CA PRO A 169 -11.41 33.71 -34.08
C PRO A 169 -12.95 33.66 -33.96
N LYS A 170 -13.58 34.82 -34.18
CA LYS A 170 -15.04 35.02 -34.13
C LYS A 170 -15.76 34.15 -35.16
N THR A 171 -16.19 32.96 -34.79
CA THR A 171 -17.32 32.31 -35.47
C THR A 171 -18.61 32.85 -34.86
N GLN A 172 -19.16 33.89 -35.47
CA GLN A 172 -20.40 34.53 -35.05
C GLN A 172 -21.59 33.63 -35.38
N PHE A 173 -22.22 33.06 -34.35
CA PHE A 173 -23.63 32.70 -34.39
C PHE A 173 -24.36 33.61 -33.41
N GLU A 174 -25.00 34.66 -33.90
CA GLU A 174 -25.87 35.51 -33.09
C GLU A 174 -27.15 34.75 -32.76
N PHE A 175 -27.20 34.14 -31.58
CA PHE A 175 -28.46 33.67 -31.01
C PHE A 175 -29.09 34.82 -30.22
N LYS A 176 -30.04 35.53 -30.83
CA LYS A 176 -30.90 36.48 -30.10
C LYS A 176 -31.82 35.69 -29.19
N VAL A 177 -31.57 35.69 -27.88
CA VAL A 177 -32.52 35.17 -26.90
C VAL A 177 -33.70 36.15 -26.86
N PRO A 178 -34.92 35.75 -27.24
CA PRO A 178 -36.06 36.65 -27.27
C PRO A 178 -36.58 36.84 -25.84
N GLY A 179 -36.43 38.06 -25.33
CA GLY A 179 -37.02 38.51 -24.06
C GLY A 179 -35.99 38.82 -22.96
N PRO A 180 -36.35 39.69 -21.98
CA PRO A 180 -35.53 39.95 -20.81
C PRO A 180 -35.48 38.66 -20.00
N ASN A 181 -34.44 37.85 -20.20
CA ASN A 181 -34.26 36.63 -19.45
C ASN A 181 -34.09 37.04 -17.97
N PRO A 182 -35.02 36.71 -17.06
CA PRO A 182 -34.94 37.13 -15.67
C PRO A 182 -33.67 36.60 -14.98
N PHE A 183 -33.04 35.58 -15.57
CA PHE A 183 -31.71 35.08 -15.19
C PHE A 183 -30.57 36.08 -15.44
N LEU A 184 -30.64 36.95 -16.45
CA LEU A 184 -29.55 37.90 -16.76
C LEU A 184 -29.59 39.17 -15.90
N MET A 185 -30.70 39.40 -15.19
CA MET A 185 -30.97 40.64 -14.45
C MET A 185 -30.62 40.56 -12.95
N THR A 186 -30.30 39.38 -12.44
CA THR A 186 -29.87 39.20 -11.03
C THR A 186 -28.35 39.19 -10.95
N ALA A 187 -27.78 40.03 -10.09
CA ALA A 187 -26.35 40.32 -9.97
C ALA A 187 -25.45 39.13 -9.52
N ASP A 188 -25.91 37.88 -9.63
CA ASP A 188 -25.19 36.72 -9.11
C ASP A 188 -25.34 35.43 -9.93
N ILE A 189 -25.48 35.56 -11.25
CA ILE A 189 -25.43 34.43 -12.21
C ILE A 189 -24.22 33.53 -11.95
N VAL A 190 -23.09 34.14 -11.56
CA VAL A 190 -21.84 33.43 -11.24
C VAL A 190 -22.02 32.57 -9.99
N LYS A 191 -22.58 33.10 -8.91
CA LYS A 191 -22.86 32.30 -7.69
C LYS A 191 -23.87 31.20 -7.97
N GLU A 192 -24.88 31.48 -8.78
CA GLU A 192 -25.89 30.47 -9.13
C GLU A 192 -25.30 29.36 -10.02
N ALA A 193 -24.45 29.70 -10.99
CA ALA A 193 -23.74 28.74 -11.82
C ALA A 193 -22.77 27.88 -10.99
N GLN A 194 -22.03 28.49 -10.05
CA GLN A 194 -21.17 27.77 -9.11
C GLN A 194 -21.97 26.83 -8.22
N ARG A 195 -23.10 27.30 -7.66
CA ARG A 195 -24.02 26.49 -6.84
C ARG A 195 -24.51 25.27 -7.62
N LEU A 196 -24.94 25.46 -8.88
CA LEU A 196 -25.38 24.36 -9.76
C LEU A 196 -24.24 23.40 -10.08
N PHE A 197 -23.02 23.90 -10.29
CA PHE A 197 -21.84 23.04 -10.52
C PHE A 197 -21.53 22.19 -9.29
N GLU A 198 -21.45 22.79 -8.09
CA GLU A 198 -21.21 22.09 -6.83
C GLU A 198 -22.30 21.05 -6.57
N GLN A 199 -23.57 21.41 -6.78
CA GLN A 199 -24.71 20.50 -6.66
C GLN A 199 -24.59 19.32 -7.65
N ASN A 200 -24.20 19.57 -8.90
CA ASN A 200 -23.93 18.52 -9.88
C ASN A 200 -22.78 17.60 -9.47
N GLN A 201 -21.71 18.13 -8.88
CA GLN A 201 -20.60 17.30 -8.36
C GLN A 201 -21.07 16.42 -7.19
N VAL A 202 -21.87 16.97 -6.27
CA VAL A 202 -22.48 16.23 -5.17
C VAL A 202 -23.36 15.10 -5.70
N TRP A 203 -24.22 15.37 -6.68
CA TRP A 203 -25.08 14.34 -7.29
C TRP A 203 -24.28 13.26 -8.03
N ARG A 204 -23.27 13.64 -8.81
CA ARG A 204 -22.37 12.69 -9.48
C ARG A 204 -21.66 11.80 -8.46
N TRP A 205 -21.19 12.39 -7.36
CA TRP A 205 -20.55 11.64 -6.28
C TRP A 205 -21.53 10.68 -5.60
N SER A 206 -22.73 11.15 -5.27
CA SER A 206 -23.80 10.33 -4.69
C SER A 206 -24.20 9.18 -5.61
N MET A 207 -24.33 9.42 -6.91
CA MET A 207 -24.64 8.38 -7.90
C MET A 207 -23.51 7.35 -8.02
N LYS A 208 -22.24 7.80 -8.03
CA LYS A 208 -21.08 6.89 -8.00
C LYS A 208 -21.08 6.02 -6.74
N ASN A 209 -21.42 6.58 -5.59
CA ASN A 209 -21.52 5.83 -4.33
C ASN A 209 -22.67 4.82 -4.36
N LEU A 210 -23.85 5.22 -4.84
CA LEU A 210 -25.00 4.33 -4.99
C LEU A 210 -24.65 3.16 -5.93
N LEU A 211 -24.05 3.46 -7.09
CA LEU A 211 -23.59 2.46 -8.05
C LEU A 211 -22.55 1.52 -7.42
N ARG A 212 -21.59 2.05 -6.66
CA ARG A 212 -20.58 1.25 -5.96
C ARG A 212 -21.22 0.31 -4.94
N LEU A 213 -22.17 0.80 -4.14
CA LEU A 213 -22.90 -0.02 -3.16
C LEU A 213 -23.72 -1.11 -3.84
N TRP A 214 -24.40 -0.77 -4.94
CA TRP A 214 -25.15 -1.74 -5.73
C TRP A 214 -24.25 -2.82 -6.33
N LEU A 215 -23.11 -2.43 -6.93
CA LEU A 215 -22.12 -3.37 -7.47
C LEU A 215 -21.51 -4.25 -6.38
N LEU A 216 -21.24 -3.68 -5.20
CA LEU A 216 -20.75 -4.43 -4.04
C LEU A 216 -21.77 -5.47 -3.59
N ARG A 217 -23.05 -5.09 -3.44
CA ARG A 217 -24.13 -6.05 -3.12
C ARG A 217 -24.22 -7.17 -4.14
N LYS A 218 -24.04 -6.85 -5.44
CA LYS A 218 -24.02 -7.86 -6.50
C LYS A 218 -22.81 -8.79 -6.38
N ALA A 219 -21.63 -8.25 -6.06
CA ALA A 219 -20.43 -9.05 -5.86
C ALA A 219 -20.52 -9.98 -4.65
N LEU A 220 -21.12 -9.52 -3.55
CA LEU A 220 -21.32 -10.33 -2.34
C LEU A 220 -22.24 -11.54 -2.53
N ARG A 221 -23.11 -11.52 -3.56
CA ARG A 221 -23.97 -12.67 -3.92
C ARG A 221 -23.19 -13.77 -4.63
N ARG A 222 -22.14 -13.42 -5.37
CA ARG A 222 -21.32 -14.38 -6.11
C ARG A 222 -20.01 -14.60 -5.37
N ARG A 223 -19.98 -15.64 -4.52
CA ARG A 223 -18.81 -16.02 -3.75
C ARG A 223 -18.07 -17.15 -4.44
N ILE A 224 -16.75 -17.04 -4.54
CA ILE A 224 -15.87 -18.01 -5.22
C ILE A 224 -14.78 -18.40 -4.23
N GLY A 225 -14.55 -19.70 -4.07
CA GLY A 225 -13.51 -20.25 -3.19
C GLY A 225 -13.88 -20.36 -1.72
N GLU A 226 -15.14 -20.14 -1.34
CA GLU A 226 -15.57 -20.31 0.07
C GLU A 226 -15.60 -21.80 0.48
N ASP A 227 -16.02 -22.66 -0.45
CA ASP A 227 -16.28 -24.08 -0.17
C ASP A 227 -15.03 -24.96 -0.27
N THR A 228 -13.96 -24.48 -0.91
CA THR A 228 -12.79 -25.29 -1.25
C THR A 228 -11.52 -24.46 -1.23
N ASP A 229 -10.62 -24.78 -0.29
CA ASP A 229 -9.25 -24.30 -0.31
C ASP A 229 -8.49 -24.94 -1.48
N MET A 230 -7.72 -24.14 -2.20
CA MET A 230 -6.96 -24.65 -3.34
C MET A 230 -5.81 -25.57 -2.94
N GLU A 231 -5.25 -25.43 -1.73
CA GLU A 231 -4.16 -26.30 -1.27
C GLU A 231 -4.68 -27.59 -0.64
N THR A 232 -5.73 -27.51 0.18
CA THR A 232 -6.19 -28.65 1.00
C THR A 232 -7.47 -29.31 0.48
N LEU A 233 -8.17 -28.70 -0.48
CA LEU A 233 -9.50 -29.09 -0.97
C LEU A 233 -10.59 -29.14 0.12
N ALA A 234 -10.28 -28.71 1.34
CA ALA A 234 -11.21 -28.63 2.46
C ALA A 234 -11.88 -27.25 2.51
N PRO A 235 -13.06 -27.12 3.13
CA PRO A 235 -13.69 -25.83 3.35
C PRO A 235 -12.81 -24.95 4.26
N ILE A 236 -12.66 -23.67 3.89
CA ILE A 236 -11.76 -22.75 4.62
C ILE A 236 -12.46 -22.28 5.90
N PRO A 237 -11.88 -22.49 7.09
CA PRO A 237 -12.45 -21.99 8.34
C PRO A 237 -12.64 -20.47 8.30
N PRO A 238 -13.75 -19.91 8.83
CA PRO A 238 -14.01 -18.46 8.77
C PRO A 238 -12.89 -17.58 9.33
N GLU A 239 -12.11 -18.10 10.28
CA GLU A 239 -10.96 -17.41 10.88
C GLU A 239 -9.75 -17.29 9.95
N GLU A 240 -9.66 -18.17 8.95
CA GLU A 240 -8.57 -18.23 7.98
C GLU A 240 -8.93 -17.58 6.64
N GLN A 241 -10.20 -17.20 6.46
CA GLN A 241 -10.68 -16.59 5.24
C GLN A 241 -10.16 -15.16 5.06
N CYS A 242 -9.42 -14.94 3.98
CA CYS A 242 -9.15 -13.64 3.40
C CYS A 242 -10.11 -13.41 2.23
N ARG A 243 -10.82 -12.29 2.23
CA ARG A 243 -11.88 -11.98 1.26
C ARG A 243 -11.49 -10.79 0.42
N VAL A 244 -11.69 -10.85 -0.89
CA VAL A 244 -11.44 -9.70 -1.77
C VAL A 244 -12.55 -9.53 -2.78
N VAL A 245 -13.02 -8.30 -2.93
CA VAL A 245 -14.05 -7.97 -3.91
C VAL A 245 -13.36 -7.63 -5.23
N CYS A 246 -13.78 -8.29 -6.30
CA CYS A 246 -13.39 -7.91 -7.66
C CYS A 246 -14.55 -7.21 -8.35
N MET A 247 -14.39 -5.91 -8.60
CA MET A 247 -15.42 -5.11 -9.27
C MET A 247 -15.53 -5.46 -10.77
N GLN A 248 -14.44 -5.92 -11.39
CA GLN A 248 -14.42 -6.33 -12.80
C GLN A 248 -15.26 -7.60 -13.01
N THR A 249 -15.01 -8.64 -12.22
CA THR A 249 -15.76 -9.90 -12.31
C THR A 249 -17.04 -9.91 -11.48
N ARG A 250 -17.30 -8.83 -10.73
CA ARG A 250 -18.44 -8.67 -9.81
C ARG A 250 -18.61 -9.88 -8.91
N SER A 251 -17.51 -10.31 -8.29
CA SER A 251 -17.44 -11.52 -7.47
C SER A 251 -16.63 -11.25 -6.21
N LEU A 252 -16.98 -11.93 -5.12
CA LEU A 252 -16.20 -12.02 -3.90
C LEU A 252 -15.32 -13.28 -3.97
N TYR A 253 -14.01 -13.13 -3.94
CA TYR A 253 -13.08 -14.26 -3.83
C TYR A 253 -12.70 -14.46 -2.38
N VAL A 254 -12.72 -15.72 -1.95
CA VAL A 254 -12.33 -16.15 -0.62
C VAL A 254 -11.08 -17.04 -0.75
N PHE A 255 -10.07 -16.77 0.06
CA PHE A 255 -8.81 -17.49 0.07
C PHE A 255 -8.44 -17.90 1.48
N SER A 256 -7.71 -19.00 1.62
CA SER A 256 -7.01 -19.29 2.86
C SER A 256 -5.85 -18.31 3.04
N GLY A 257 -5.73 -17.73 4.24
CA GLY A 257 -4.67 -16.77 4.56
C GLY A 257 -3.27 -17.35 4.36
N SER A 258 -3.06 -18.64 4.65
CA SER A 258 -1.78 -19.32 4.43
C SER A 258 -1.45 -19.46 2.94
N ALA A 259 -2.39 -19.99 2.15
CA ALA A 259 -2.23 -20.19 0.71
C ALA A 259 -2.02 -18.86 -0.02
N LEU A 260 -2.80 -17.84 0.36
CA LEU A 260 -2.67 -16.50 -0.21
C LEU A 260 -1.31 -15.87 0.12
N LEU A 261 -0.87 -15.96 1.38
CA LEU A 261 0.43 -15.41 1.79
C LEU A 261 1.58 -16.08 1.05
N LYS A 262 1.55 -17.41 0.93
CA LYS A 262 2.55 -18.20 0.20
C LYS A 262 2.57 -17.84 -1.28
N SER A 263 1.41 -17.72 -1.92
CA SER A 263 1.28 -17.31 -3.32
C SER A 263 1.79 -15.87 -3.55
N MET A 264 1.41 -14.91 -2.70
CA MET A 264 1.90 -13.54 -2.82
C MET A 264 3.41 -13.47 -2.61
N LYS A 265 3.92 -14.16 -1.59
CA LYS A 265 5.35 -14.23 -1.30
C LYS A 265 6.13 -14.85 -2.47
N SER A 266 5.66 -15.97 -3.03
CA SER A 266 6.27 -16.64 -4.18
C SER A 266 6.36 -15.73 -5.42
N ASN A 267 5.33 -14.92 -5.68
CA ASN A 267 5.36 -13.95 -6.78
C ASN A 267 6.34 -12.79 -6.50
N ILE A 268 6.32 -12.25 -5.28
CA ILE A 268 7.13 -11.08 -4.91
C ILE A 268 8.61 -11.43 -4.78
N GLU A 269 8.92 -12.59 -4.23
CA GLU A 269 10.27 -13.11 -4.04
C GLU A 269 10.70 -14.02 -5.21
N CYS A 270 10.01 -13.94 -6.36
CA CYS A 270 10.36 -14.71 -7.53
C CYS A 270 11.76 -14.30 -8.02
N GLN A 271 12.54 -15.30 -8.41
CA GLN A 271 13.90 -15.15 -8.91
C GLN A 271 14.16 -16.20 -9.99
N VAL A 272 15.11 -15.90 -10.87
CA VAL A 272 15.58 -16.77 -11.93
C VAL A 272 17.10 -16.79 -11.89
N ALA A 273 17.69 -17.95 -11.60
CA ALA A 273 19.14 -18.15 -11.54
C ALA A 273 19.86 -17.14 -10.61
N GLY A 274 19.29 -16.88 -9.44
CA GLY A 274 19.83 -15.93 -8.45
C GLY A 274 19.55 -14.45 -8.77
N ILE A 275 18.85 -14.16 -9.87
CA ILE A 275 18.48 -12.79 -10.25
C ILE A 275 17.02 -12.53 -9.85
N PRO A 276 16.73 -11.45 -9.09
CA PRO A 276 15.37 -11.15 -8.65
C PRO A 276 14.48 -10.76 -9.84
N GLU A 277 13.36 -11.47 -10.00
CA GLU A 277 12.36 -11.24 -11.05
C GLU A 277 10.97 -11.08 -10.42
N VAL A 278 10.78 -9.95 -9.72
CA VAL A 278 9.54 -9.67 -8.97
C VAL A 278 8.31 -9.70 -9.88
N LYS A 279 7.33 -10.54 -9.54
CA LYS A 279 6.05 -10.66 -10.25
C LYS A 279 4.91 -10.07 -9.42
N ALA A 280 3.97 -9.42 -10.11
CA ALA A 280 2.76 -8.93 -9.45
C ALA A 280 1.92 -10.13 -8.97
N PRO A 281 1.47 -10.15 -7.69
CA PRO A 281 0.60 -11.20 -7.22
C PRO A 281 -0.69 -11.29 -8.04
N LYS A 282 -1.07 -12.52 -8.38
CA LYS A 282 -2.23 -12.81 -9.21
C LYS A 282 -3.32 -13.48 -8.39
N ASN A 283 -4.57 -13.22 -8.76
CA ASN A 283 -5.71 -13.97 -8.27
C ASN A 283 -5.61 -15.40 -8.83
N PRO A 284 -5.49 -16.43 -7.99
CA PRO A 284 -5.36 -17.80 -8.48
C PRO A 284 -6.55 -18.32 -9.29
N PHE A 285 -7.77 -17.82 -9.05
CA PHE A 285 -8.97 -18.26 -9.77
C PHE A 285 -9.08 -17.66 -11.18
N THR A 286 -8.49 -16.48 -11.41
CA THR A 286 -8.61 -15.78 -12.69
C THR A 286 -7.28 -15.59 -13.41
N ASN A 287 -6.16 -15.90 -12.74
CA ASN A 287 -4.80 -15.61 -13.18
C ASN A 287 -4.55 -14.13 -13.54
N LEU A 288 -5.44 -13.22 -13.12
CA LEU A 288 -5.28 -11.78 -13.33
C LEU A 288 -4.55 -11.16 -12.15
N PRO A 289 -3.67 -10.16 -12.37
CA PRO A 289 -3.03 -9.44 -11.29
C PRO A 289 -4.09 -8.72 -10.43
N PHE A 290 -3.88 -8.70 -9.12
CA PHE A 290 -4.73 -7.92 -8.23
C PHE A 290 -4.57 -6.42 -8.51
N SER A 291 -5.70 -5.71 -8.59
CA SER A 291 -5.68 -4.25 -8.65
C SER A 291 -5.14 -3.63 -7.36
N TYR A 292 -4.71 -2.37 -7.41
CA TYR A 292 -4.18 -1.66 -6.23
C TYR A 292 -5.12 -1.71 -5.01
N GLY A 293 -6.42 -1.50 -5.23
CA GLY A 293 -7.41 -1.54 -4.15
C GLY A 293 -7.56 -2.92 -3.52
N GLN A 294 -7.49 -3.96 -4.36
CA GLN A 294 -7.52 -5.36 -3.91
C GLN A 294 -6.25 -5.71 -3.13
N MET A 295 -5.09 -5.29 -3.62
CA MET A 295 -3.82 -5.49 -2.90
C MET A 295 -3.80 -4.80 -1.54
N LEU A 296 -4.33 -3.57 -1.44
CA LEU A 296 -4.42 -2.86 -0.17
C LEU A 296 -5.35 -3.57 0.83
N GLU A 297 -6.49 -4.05 0.35
CA GLU A 297 -7.44 -4.82 1.16
C GLU A 297 -6.81 -6.13 1.66
N LEU A 298 -6.20 -6.91 0.76
CA LEU A 298 -5.56 -8.18 1.09
C LEU A 298 -4.37 -7.99 2.03
N TYR A 299 -3.56 -6.95 1.83
CA TYR A 299 -2.44 -6.61 2.71
C TYR A 299 -2.90 -6.42 4.16
N ASN A 300 -3.98 -5.65 4.38
CA ASN A 300 -4.51 -5.41 5.72
C ASN A 300 -5.08 -6.70 6.35
N GLN A 301 -5.78 -7.51 5.55
CA GLN A 301 -6.33 -8.78 6.03
C GLN A 301 -5.23 -9.80 6.39
N LEU A 302 -4.20 -9.93 5.55
CA LEU A 302 -3.05 -10.80 5.81
C LEU A 302 -2.24 -10.35 7.02
N MET A 303 -2.06 -9.04 7.22
CA MET A 303 -1.41 -8.52 8.42
C MET A 303 -2.17 -8.91 9.69
N LEU A 304 -3.50 -8.71 9.69
CA LEU A 304 -4.35 -9.11 10.81
C LEU A 304 -4.35 -10.62 11.02
N TRP A 305 -4.37 -11.41 9.95
CA TRP A 305 -4.28 -12.86 10.00
C TRP A 305 -2.95 -13.33 10.60
N CYS A 306 -1.82 -12.79 10.15
CA CYS A 306 -0.49 -13.07 10.70
C CYS A 306 -0.44 -12.75 12.20
N ALA A 307 -0.94 -11.58 12.60
CA ALA A 307 -0.99 -11.17 14.01
C ALA A 307 -1.83 -12.14 14.86
N LYS A 308 -3.01 -12.56 14.38
CA LYS A 308 -3.85 -13.54 15.07
C LYS A 308 -3.20 -14.91 15.21
N LYS A 309 -2.47 -15.36 14.19
CA LYS A 309 -1.78 -16.66 14.19
C LYS A 309 -0.38 -16.61 14.84
N GLY A 310 0.02 -15.47 15.40
CA GLY A 310 1.34 -15.28 16.01
C GLY A 310 2.51 -15.45 15.02
N ARG A 311 2.26 -15.23 13.72
CA ARG A 311 3.28 -15.36 12.67
C ARG A 311 3.85 -13.99 12.31
N PRO A 312 5.17 -13.88 12.06
CA PRO A 312 5.76 -12.65 11.56
C PRO A 312 5.20 -12.34 10.16
N PHE A 313 4.83 -11.09 9.94
CA PHE A 313 4.42 -10.64 8.62
C PHE A 313 5.66 -10.53 7.71
N PRO A 314 5.66 -11.10 6.49
CA PRO A 314 6.84 -11.10 5.64
C PRO A 314 7.33 -9.69 5.28
N THR A 315 8.63 -9.43 5.47
CA THR A 315 9.24 -8.13 5.13
C THR A 315 9.05 -7.78 3.65
N SER A 316 9.16 -8.75 2.75
CA SER A 316 8.92 -8.57 1.31
C SER A 316 7.54 -7.98 1.00
N MET A 317 6.50 -8.37 1.74
CA MET A 317 5.15 -7.79 1.60
C MET A 317 5.08 -6.34 2.07
N SER A 318 5.77 -5.98 3.15
CA SER A 318 5.86 -4.60 3.64
C SER A 318 6.59 -3.71 2.63
N LEU A 319 7.73 -4.16 2.11
CA LEU A 319 8.49 -3.46 1.08
C LEU A 319 7.68 -3.33 -0.23
N TYR A 320 6.91 -4.35 -0.59
CA TYR A 320 6.04 -4.27 -1.77
C TYR A 320 4.92 -3.23 -1.60
N ARG A 321 4.39 -3.05 -0.39
CA ARG A 321 3.46 -1.96 -0.08
C ARG A 321 4.14 -0.59 -0.17
N GLU A 322 5.35 -0.45 0.35
CA GLU A 322 6.13 0.79 0.23
C GLU A 322 6.37 1.17 -1.24
N ALA A 323 6.64 0.18 -2.08
CA ALA A 323 6.70 0.30 -3.54
C ALA A 323 5.32 0.46 -4.23
N SER A 324 4.26 0.80 -3.48
CA SER A 324 2.89 1.01 -3.98
C SER A 324 2.33 -0.17 -4.78
N PHE A 325 2.72 -1.39 -4.43
CA PHE A 325 2.36 -2.64 -5.12
C PHE A 325 2.74 -2.65 -6.61
N ARG A 326 3.86 -2.01 -6.97
CA ARG A 326 4.38 -2.00 -8.35
C ARG A 326 5.70 -2.76 -8.41
N PRO A 327 5.80 -3.88 -9.16
CA PRO A 327 7.01 -4.70 -9.21
C PRO A 327 8.27 -3.94 -9.59
N TYR A 328 8.18 -3.09 -10.62
CA TYR A 328 9.31 -2.30 -11.10
C TYR A 328 9.82 -1.30 -10.05
N LEU A 329 8.93 -0.70 -9.24
CA LEU A 329 9.35 0.17 -8.13
C LEU A 329 9.99 -0.63 -7.02
N MET A 330 9.52 -1.86 -6.77
CA MET A 330 10.09 -2.72 -5.74
C MET A 330 11.53 -3.11 -6.09
N VAL A 331 11.77 -3.52 -7.34
CA VAL A 331 13.12 -3.79 -7.84
C VAL A 331 14.00 -2.54 -7.74
N LYS A 332 13.48 -1.37 -8.14
CA LYS A 332 14.24 -0.11 -8.11
C LYS A 332 14.58 0.37 -6.70
N LEU A 333 13.63 0.31 -5.75
CA LEU A 333 13.78 0.87 -4.40
C LEU A 333 14.46 -0.11 -3.43
N HIS A 334 14.27 -1.41 -3.64
CA HIS A 334 14.70 -2.46 -2.70
C HIS A 334 15.55 -3.53 -3.39
N HIS A 335 16.34 -3.14 -4.41
CA HIS A 335 17.19 -4.03 -5.18
C HIS A 335 18.07 -4.91 -4.30
N ASN A 336 18.82 -4.30 -3.36
CA ASN A 336 19.74 -5.00 -2.46
C ASN A 336 19.06 -6.11 -1.65
N TYR A 337 17.89 -5.83 -1.07
CA TYR A 337 17.13 -6.83 -0.31
C TYR A 337 16.67 -7.99 -1.19
N LEU A 338 16.14 -7.67 -2.38
CA LEU A 338 15.66 -8.66 -3.33
C LEU A 338 16.80 -9.51 -3.88
N GLN A 339 17.93 -8.89 -4.21
CA GLN A 339 19.13 -9.55 -4.70
C GLN A 339 19.67 -10.50 -3.64
N TYR A 340 19.82 -10.04 -2.39
CA TYR A 340 20.23 -10.91 -1.28
C TYR A 340 19.31 -12.12 -1.11
N LYS A 341 17.99 -11.90 -1.14
CA LYS A 341 17.01 -12.98 -1.07
C LYS A 341 17.12 -13.94 -2.24
N ALA A 342 17.26 -13.43 -3.46
CA ALA A 342 17.40 -14.24 -4.66
C ALA A 342 18.67 -15.10 -4.61
N THR A 343 19.80 -14.53 -4.19
CA THR A 343 21.07 -15.24 -3.98
C THR A 343 20.92 -16.35 -2.95
N VAL A 344 20.35 -16.05 -1.79
CA VAL A 344 20.12 -17.05 -0.73
C VAL A 344 19.25 -18.20 -1.24
N THR A 345 18.14 -17.91 -1.91
CA THR A 345 17.27 -18.94 -2.49
C THR A 345 18.00 -19.75 -3.55
N GLY A 346 18.80 -19.10 -4.41
CA GLY A 346 19.59 -19.76 -5.44
C GLY A 346 20.57 -20.80 -4.87
N PHE A 347 21.36 -20.45 -3.86
CA PHE A 347 22.31 -21.38 -3.24
C PHE A 347 21.65 -22.43 -2.34
N MET A 348 20.54 -22.09 -1.68
CA MET A 348 19.91 -22.98 -0.71
C MET A 348 18.96 -23.97 -1.37
N ASP A 349 18.14 -23.51 -2.31
CA ASP A 349 17.00 -24.26 -2.85
C ASP A 349 17.22 -24.70 -4.31
N ASP A 350 17.80 -23.83 -5.16
CA ASP A 350 17.94 -24.13 -6.60
C ASP A 350 19.21 -24.94 -6.93
N ASP A 351 20.31 -24.71 -6.20
CA ASP A 351 21.57 -25.41 -6.41
C ASP A 351 21.58 -26.81 -5.75
N VAL A 352 20.73 -27.69 -6.29
CA VAL A 352 20.56 -29.07 -5.82
C VAL A 352 21.86 -29.86 -5.95
N ARG A 353 22.62 -29.63 -7.02
CA ARG A 353 23.89 -30.33 -7.28
C ARG A 353 25.08 -29.70 -6.52
N GLY A 354 24.95 -28.46 -6.08
CA GLY A 354 26.01 -27.73 -5.42
C GLY A 354 27.10 -27.24 -6.37
N THR A 355 26.87 -27.18 -7.68
CA THR A 355 27.93 -26.80 -8.63
C THR A 355 28.31 -25.34 -8.43
N VAL A 356 27.30 -24.47 -8.36
CA VAL A 356 27.51 -23.03 -8.13
C VAL A 356 28.08 -22.80 -6.73
N PHE A 357 27.60 -23.55 -5.74
CA PHE A 357 28.13 -23.55 -4.38
C PHE A 357 29.61 -23.91 -4.33
N LEU A 358 30.04 -24.98 -4.98
CA LEU A 358 31.43 -25.44 -4.96
C LEU A 358 32.36 -24.48 -5.71
N GLU A 359 31.94 -23.97 -6.87
CA GLU A 359 32.70 -22.97 -7.63
C GLU A 359 32.94 -21.69 -6.80
N ASN A 360 31.90 -21.19 -6.14
CA ASN A 360 32.03 -19.98 -5.31
C ASN A 360 32.75 -20.25 -3.98
N LEU A 361 32.65 -21.48 -3.45
CA LEU A 361 33.44 -21.89 -2.30
C LEU A 361 34.93 -21.82 -2.66
N ASP A 362 35.34 -22.32 -3.82
CA ASP A 362 36.75 -22.27 -4.25
C ASP A 362 37.27 -20.86 -4.33
N THR A 363 36.50 -19.96 -4.96
CA THR A 363 36.84 -18.54 -5.02
C THR A 363 37.04 -17.93 -3.63
N ILE A 364 36.17 -18.25 -2.66
CA ILE A 364 36.30 -17.78 -1.27
C ILE A 364 37.58 -18.31 -0.64
N LEU A 365 37.82 -19.61 -0.79
CA LEU A 365 38.93 -20.29 -0.15
C LEU A 365 40.28 -19.83 -0.73
N GLU A 366 40.34 -19.57 -2.04
CA GLU A 366 41.49 -18.99 -2.73
C GLU A 366 41.72 -17.54 -2.30
N SER A 367 40.67 -16.70 -2.32
CA SER A 367 40.77 -15.26 -2.02
C SER A 367 41.24 -14.97 -0.60
N TYR A 368 40.97 -15.87 0.34
CA TYR A 368 41.34 -15.72 1.75
C TYR A 368 42.46 -16.66 2.21
N SER A 369 43.07 -17.42 1.29
CA SER A 369 44.13 -18.40 1.61
C SER A 369 45.27 -17.79 2.42
N ASP A 370 45.80 -16.64 1.99
CA ASP A 370 46.90 -15.93 2.68
C ASP A 370 46.54 -15.42 4.09
N ARG A 371 45.25 -15.22 4.36
CA ARG A 371 44.75 -14.68 5.63
C ARG A 371 44.25 -15.77 6.58
N MET A 372 44.07 -16.98 6.07
CA MET A 372 43.70 -18.15 6.84
C MET A 372 44.93 -18.75 7.51
N SER A 373 44.78 -19.29 8.73
CA SER A 373 45.93 -19.88 9.43
C SER A 373 46.54 -21.07 8.65
N ASN A 374 47.87 -21.23 8.69
CA ASN A 374 48.63 -22.33 8.04
C ASN A 374 48.07 -23.75 8.31
N TYR A 375 47.22 -23.90 9.32
CA TYR A 375 46.50 -25.14 9.64
C TYR A 375 45.52 -25.59 8.53
N ASN A 376 45.13 -24.67 7.63
CA ASN A 376 44.03 -24.88 6.69
C ASN A 376 44.46 -25.52 5.35
N GLU A 377 45.71 -25.40 4.90
CA GLU A 377 46.15 -25.88 3.57
C GLU A 377 45.84 -27.38 3.32
N ASN A 378 45.96 -28.22 4.35
CA ASN A 378 45.70 -29.66 4.24
C ASN A 378 44.22 -30.06 4.32
N ILE A 379 43.32 -29.16 4.74
CA ILE A 379 41.87 -29.43 4.91
C ILE A 379 41.07 -29.00 3.67
N MET A 380 41.63 -28.05 2.91
CA MET A 380 40.96 -27.26 1.89
C MET A 380 41.01 -27.91 0.51
N SER A 381 40.25 -29.00 0.30
CA SER A 381 39.94 -29.38 -1.07
C SER A 381 38.44 -29.34 -1.31
N THR A 382 38.05 -28.63 -2.35
CA THR A 382 36.69 -28.61 -2.93
C THR A 382 36.15 -30.02 -3.11
N GLN A 383 37.04 -30.94 -3.49
CA GLN A 383 36.72 -32.35 -3.68
C GLN A 383 36.17 -32.99 -2.39
N ARG A 384 36.68 -32.62 -1.21
CA ARG A 384 36.16 -33.09 0.08
C ARG A 384 34.77 -32.53 0.37
N PHE A 385 34.54 -31.25 0.05
CA PHE A 385 33.22 -30.65 0.16
C PHE A 385 32.22 -31.28 -0.82
N ALA A 386 32.65 -31.58 -2.05
CA ALA A 386 31.84 -32.27 -3.05
C ALA A 386 31.44 -33.68 -2.59
N ALA A 387 32.40 -34.44 -2.04
CA ALA A 387 32.13 -35.76 -1.48
C ALA A 387 31.17 -35.70 -0.28
N TRP A 388 31.35 -34.73 0.60
CA TRP A 388 30.47 -34.52 1.75
C TRP A 388 29.06 -34.12 1.31
N LEU A 389 28.94 -33.18 0.37
CA LEU A 389 27.65 -32.75 -0.18
C LEU A 389 26.89 -33.90 -0.84
N LYS A 390 27.59 -34.79 -1.55
CA LYS A 390 26.97 -35.98 -2.15
C LYS A 390 26.47 -36.97 -1.09
N LYS A 391 27.18 -37.11 0.02
CA LYS A 391 26.88 -38.07 1.09
C LYS A 391 25.75 -37.59 2.01
N ASP A 392 25.77 -36.32 2.41
CA ASP A 392 24.78 -35.73 3.30
C ASP A 392 24.47 -34.26 2.91
N PRO A 393 23.66 -34.04 1.86
CA PRO A 393 23.36 -32.70 1.36
C PRO A 393 22.58 -31.84 2.37
N THR A 394 21.93 -32.48 3.35
CA THR A 394 21.10 -31.82 4.35
C THR A 394 21.85 -31.48 5.64
N HIS A 395 23.14 -31.84 5.74
CA HIS A 395 23.93 -31.60 6.93
C HIS A 395 23.91 -30.12 7.32
N TYR A 396 23.70 -29.82 8.60
CA TYR A 396 23.54 -28.45 9.08
C TYR A 396 24.76 -27.55 8.78
N LEU A 397 25.98 -28.10 8.84
CA LEU A 397 27.20 -27.38 8.44
C LEU A 397 27.27 -27.11 6.93
N ILE A 398 26.81 -28.01 6.07
CA ILE A 398 26.72 -27.74 4.62
C ILE A 398 25.74 -26.59 4.38
N ARG A 399 24.61 -26.56 5.09
CA ARG A 399 23.66 -25.44 5.03
C ARG A 399 24.30 -24.13 5.53
N ALA A 400 25.13 -24.19 6.57
CA ALA A 400 25.88 -23.03 7.06
C ALA A 400 26.92 -22.54 6.04
N TRP A 401 27.64 -23.46 5.39
CA TRP A 401 28.57 -23.15 4.31
C TRP A 401 27.86 -22.51 3.12
N ARG A 402 26.76 -23.11 2.62
CA ARG A 402 25.93 -22.53 1.57
C ARG A 402 25.47 -21.11 1.92
N ARG A 403 25.15 -20.88 3.20
CA ARG A 403 24.78 -19.54 3.68
C ARG A 403 25.96 -18.56 3.65
N ILE A 404 27.15 -18.95 4.10
CA ILE A 404 28.34 -18.09 3.98
C ILE A 404 28.67 -17.79 2.52
N VAL A 405 28.63 -18.80 1.65
CA VAL A 405 28.89 -18.61 0.22
C VAL A 405 27.89 -17.65 -0.40
N ALA A 406 26.60 -17.78 -0.09
CA ALA A 406 25.57 -16.83 -0.54
C ALA A 406 25.79 -15.40 0.00
N ASP A 407 26.13 -15.27 1.28
CA ASP A 407 26.39 -13.97 1.91
C ASP A 407 27.63 -13.29 1.32
N TYR A 408 28.70 -14.06 1.05
CA TYR A 408 29.92 -13.59 0.41
C TYR A 408 29.70 -13.22 -1.05
N TRP A 409 29.01 -14.06 -1.83
CA TRP A 409 28.66 -13.76 -3.22
C TRP A 409 27.89 -12.44 -3.31
N TYR A 410 26.93 -12.22 -2.42
CA TYR A 410 26.19 -10.96 -2.35
C TYR A 410 27.10 -9.77 -2.02
N TYR A 411 28.05 -9.95 -1.11
CA TYR A 411 29.04 -8.93 -0.77
C TYR A 411 29.91 -8.57 -1.98
N GLU A 412 30.48 -9.54 -2.69
CA GLU A 412 31.29 -9.31 -3.89
C GLU A 412 30.52 -8.54 -4.98
N GLN A 413 29.23 -8.85 -5.18
CA GLN A 413 28.43 -8.18 -6.20
C GLN A 413 27.99 -6.76 -5.83
N THR A 414 27.84 -6.45 -4.53
CA THR A 414 27.19 -5.20 -4.09
C THR A 414 28.07 -4.29 -3.24
N GLY A 415 29.19 -4.79 -2.73
CA GLY A 415 30.01 -4.14 -1.72
C GLY A 415 29.32 -4.02 -0.35
N HIS A 416 28.15 -4.63 -0.15
CA HIS A 416 27.41 -4.56 1.10
C HIS A 416 27.56 -5.83 1.94
N LEU A 417 27.93 -5.64 3.21
CA LEU A 417 28.06 -6.74 4.16
C LEU A 417 26.67 -7.26 4.57
N ALA A 418 26.42 -8.55 4.33
CA ALA A 418 25.10 -9.17 4.51
C ALA A 418 24.74 -9.41 5.99
N ARG A 419 25.73 -9.52 6.88
CA ARG A 419 25.55 -9.84 8.29
C ARG A 419 25.85 -8.64 9.17
N GLU A 420 25.13 -8.51 10.28
CA GLU A 420 25.29 -7.40 11.22
C GLU A 420 26.68 -7.36 11.86
N HIS A 421 27.28 -8.52 12.13
CA HIS A 421 28.61 -8.62 12.73
C HIS A 421 29.73 -8.53 11.70
N TRP A 422 29.42 -8.53 10.40
CA TRP A 422 30.42 -8.29 9.37
C TRP A 422 30.70 -6.78 9.31
N GLN A 423 31.84 -6.39 9.85
CA GLN A 423 32.31 -4.99 9.86
C GLN A 423 33.47 -4.75 8.89
N SER A 424 34.16 -5.83 8.50
CA SER A 424 35.31 -5.83 7.59
C SER A 424 35.53 -7.21 6.97
N GLU A 425 36.41 -7.32 5.97
CA GLU A 425 36.84 -8.62 5.44
C GLU A 425 37.38 -9.56 6.53
N GLN A 426 38.02 -9.02 7.58
CA GLN A 426 38.54 -9.81 8.69
C GLN A 426 37.44 -10.58 9.44
N SER A 427 36.25 -9.98 9.57
CA SER A 427 35.10 -10.66 10.17
C SER A 427 34.52 -11.77 9.28
N ILE A 428 34.68 -11.67 7.96
CA ILE A 428 34.34 -12.75 7.02
C ILE A 428 35.31 -13.91 7.20
N VAL A 429 36.62 -13.63 7.22
CA VAL A 429 37.68 -14.64 7.47
C VAL A 429 37.43 -15.37 8.79
N HIS A 430 37.04 -14.64 9.85
CA HIS A 430 36.73 -15.26 11.13
C HIS A 430 35.58 -16.27 11.07
N ASP A 431 34.47 -15.92 10.40
CA ASP A 431 33.34 -16.83 10.21
C ASP A 431 33.75 -18.08 9.41
N ILE A 432 34.59 -17.92 8.38
CA ILE A 432 35.14 -19.01 7.57
C ILE A 432 36.01 -19.93 8.44
N ASP A 433 36.94 -19.39 9.22
CA ASP A 433 37.80 -20.15 10.12
C ASP A 433 37.00 -20.95 11.17
N VAL A 434 35.95 -20.35 11.72
CA VAL A 434 35.04 -21.03 12.67
C VAL A 434 34.34 -22.21 11.99
N LEU A 435 33.81 -22.02 10.77
CA LEU A 435 33.17 -23.11 10.03
C LEU A 435 34.15 -24.19 9.60
N LEU A 436 35.39 -23.85 9.21
CA LEU A 436 36.43 -24.82 8.87
C LEU A 436 36.76 -25.71 10.08
N LYS A 437 37.02 -25.11 11.24
CA LYS A 437 37.28 -25.83 12.49
C LYS A 437 36.11 -26.74 12.88
N ALA A 438 34.87 -26.26 12.74
CA ALA A 438 33.68 -27.07 13.01
C ALA A 438 33.51 -28.24 12.02
N SER A 439 33.95 -28.06 10.77
CA SER A 439 33.82 -29.06 9.71
C SER A 439 34.96 -30.08 9.70
N GLU A 440 36.07 -29.80 10.36
CA GLU A 440 37.33 -30.57 10.30
C GLU A 440 37.13 -32.06 10.57
N GLN A 441 36.46 -32.42 11.66
CA GLN A 441 36.27 -33.83 12.03
C GLN A 441 35.47 -34.60 10.97
N ILE A 442 34.51 -33.94 10.32
CA ILE A 442 33.65 -34.55 9.30
C ILE A 442 34.40 -34.68 7.98
N LEU A 443 35.13 -33.63 7.59
CA LEU A 443 35.97 -33.65 6.40
C LEU A 443 37.06 -34.71 6.51
N ARG A 444 37.65 -34.91 7.71
CA ARG A 444 38.61 -36.00 7.99
C ARG A 444 37.97 -37.38 7.91
N ARG A 445 36.76 -37.57 8.43
CA ARG A 445 36.04 -38.88 8.40
C ARG A 445 35.55 -39.28 7.01
N ASN A 446 35.29 -38.30 6.14
CA ASN A 446 34.89 -38.58 4.76
C ASN A 446 36.07 -38.97 3.86
N LEU A 447 37.29 -38.95 4.40
CA LEU A 447 38.41 -39.71 3.89
C LEU A 447 38.22 -41.15 4.39
N GLY A 448 37.78 -42.04 3.53
CA GLY A 448 38.32 -43.40 3.63
C GLY A 448 39.85 -43.30 3.59
N PRO A 449 40.59 -44.22 4.23
CA PRO A 449 42.05 -44.21 4.24
C PRO A 449 42.67 -44.03 2.85
#